data_AF-A0A7C1YYL9-F1
#
_entry.id   AF-A0A7C1YYL9-F1
#
_cell.length_a   1.000
_cell.length_b   1.000
_cell.length_c   1.000
_cell.angle_alpha   90.00
_cell.angle_beta   90.00
_cell.angle_gamma   90.00
#
_symmetry.space_group_name_H-M   'P 1'
#
loop_
_entity.id
_entity.type
_entity.pdbx_description
1 polymer ?
#
loop_
_entity_poly.entity_id
_entity_poly.type
_entity_poly.pdbx_seq_one_letter_code
_entity_poly.pdbx_strand_id
1 'polypeptide(L)'
;MALEFDGWIDGITATGVVVFGVIFGLFFIFKGRKSGAKLLIALGLANMFAGLMFLGVFSDFLTVLITTKNIANNGFVGMFSYIWFAPVIITAMYIGTELLVPKYKWYVVGFFIVLSLIFEIVMLMYPLASFRFDPVPPLEPTRNLIDYNINLTTLAGMLMGGLLLPVLIFLGFGFLYKGIQSSGIIRRNFFFLSAGSICF
;
A
#
# COMPACT_ATOMS: atom_id res chain seq x y z
N MET A 1 5.78 -30.31 7.01
CA MET A 1 5.45 -28.92 7.41
C MET A 1 5.25 -28.17 6.11
N ALA A 2 4.13 -27.47 5.91
CA ALA A 2 3.82 -26.84 4.62
C ALA A 2 4.64 -25.55 4.37
N LEU A 3 5.13 -24.91 5.44
CA LEU A 3 5.94 -23.69 5.38
C LEU A 3 7.30 -23.92 6.05
N GLU A 4 8.35 -23.43 5.41
CA GLU A 4 9.66 -23.20 5.99
C GLU A 4 9.66 -21.90 6.84
N PHE A 5 10.78 -21.62 7.49
CA PHE A 5 10.92 -20.48 8.40
C PHE A 5 10.59 -19.14 7.74
N ASP A 6 11.05 -18.94 6.50
CA ASP A 6 10.83 -17.69 5.75
C ASP A 6 9.34 -17.50 5.44
N GLY A 7 8.65 -18.54 4.99
CA GLY A 7 7.19 -18.49 4.77
C GLY A 7 6.38 -18.18 6.03
N TRP A 8 6.85 -18.61 7.21
CA TRP A 8 6.24 -18.21 8.49
C TRP A 8 6.46 -16.72 8.80
N ILE A 9 7.67 -16.20 8.56
CA ILE A 9 7.97 -14.77 8.76
C ILE A 9 7.09 -13.93 7.85
N ASP A 10 7.04 -14.23 6.56
CA ASP A 10 6.25 -13.49 5.58
C ASP A 10 4.76 -13.51 5.94
N GLY A 11 4.22 -14.69 6.26
CA GLY A 11 2.82 -14.87 6.61
C GLY A 11 2.41 -14.13 7.88
N ILE A 12 3.20 -14.23 8.95
CA ILE A 12 2.93 -13.53 10.21
C ILE A 12 3.07 -12.02 10.03
N THR A 13 4.07 -11.57 9.28
CA THR A 13 4.30 -10.15 9.00
C THR A 13 3.15 -9.58 8.19
N ALA A 14 2.75 -10.22 7.10
CA ALA A 14 1.60 -9.83 6.28
C ALA A 14 0.31 -9.80 7.12
N THR A 15 0.10 -10.80 7.98
CA THR A 15 -1.04 -10.82 8.92
C THR A 15 -1.03 -9.58 9.82
N GLY A 16 0.12 -9.27 10.43
CA GLY A 16 0.28 -8.09 11.26
C GLY A 16 -0.05 -6.80 10.50
N VAL A 17 0.54 -6.63 9.31
CA VAL A 17 0.34 -5.43 8.48
C VAL A 17 -1.13 -5.25 8.07
N VAL A 18 -1.80 -6.33 7.62
CA VAL A 18 -3.22 -6.28 7.24
C VAL A 18 -4.10 -5.97 8.46
N VAL A 19 -3.94 -6.72 9.55
CA VAL A 19 -4.79 -6.59 10.75
C VAL A 19 -4.61 -5.21 11.40
N PHE A 20 -3.37 -4.77 11.63
CA PHE A 20 -3.12 -3.45 12.22
C PHE A 20 -3.50 -2.32 11.25
N GLY A 21 -3.27 -2.48 9.95
CA GLY A 21 -3.67 -1.53 8.92
C GLY A 21 -5.18 -1.25 8.97
N VAL A 22 -5.99 -2.32 9.03
CA VAL A 22 -7.45 -2.24 9.13
C VAL A 22 -7.89 -1.67 10.49
N ILE A 23 -7.39 -2.20 11.61
CA ILE A 23 -7.80 -1.75 12.95
C ILE A 23 -7.48 -0.27 13.16
N PHE A 24 -6.24 0.15 12.90
CA PHE A 24 -5.86 1.56 13.07
C PHE A 24 -6.49 2.46 12.02
N GLY A 25 -6.66 1.98 10.78
CA GLY A 25 -7.36 2.71 9.74
C GLY A 25 -8.80 3.04 10.14
N LEU A 26 -9.56 2.03 10.61
CA LEU A 26 -10.91 2.20 11.13
C LEU A 26 -10.95 3.10 12.37
N PHE A 27 -10.00 2.95 13.28
CA PHE A 27 -9.88 3.81 14.47
C PHE A 27 -9.70 5.28 14.08
N PHE A 28 -8.80 5.59 13.14
CA PHE A 28 -8.58 6.97 12.67
C PHE A 28 -9.78 7.52 11.90
N ILE A 29 -10.44 6.71 11.08
CA ILE A 29 -11.68 7.11 10.40
C ILE A 29 -12.77 7.45 11.43
N PHE A 30 -13.00 6.58 12.42
CA PHE A 30 -13.97 6.80 13.48
C PHE A 30 -13.68 8.08 14.26
N LYS A 31 -12.43 8.25 14.72
CA LYS A 31 -12.01 9.43 15.46
C LYS A 31 -12.11 10.70 14.60
N GLY A 32 -11.71 10.63 13.35
CA GLY A 32 -11.78 11.73 12.38
C GLY A 32 -13.21 12.16 12.08
N ARG A 33 -14.16 11.22 12.00
CA ARG A 33 -15.59 11.53 11.87
C ARG A 33 -16.11 12.23 13.13
N LYS A 34 -15.79 11.72 14.32
CA LYS A 34 -16.23 12.29 15.59
C LYS A 34 -15.70 13.71 15.82
N SER A 35 -14.50 14.03 15.32
CA SER A 35 -13.87 15.35 15.45
C SER A 35 -14.06 16.29 14.25
N GLY A 36 -14.68 15.84 13.16
CA GLY A 36 -14.78 16.59 11.91
C GLY A 36 -13.45 16.75 11.15
N ALA A 37 -12.39 16.05 11.55
CA ALA A 37 -11.06 16.16 10.97
C ALA A 37 -10.94 15.34 9.67
N LYS A 38 -11.25 15.96 8.52
CA LYS A 38 -11.20 15.31 7.19
C LYS A 38 -9.84 14.68 6.87
N LEU A 39 -8.74 15.35 7.23
CA LEU A 39 -7.38 14.82 7.04
C LEU A 39 -7.12 13.54 7.83
N LEU A 40 -7.69 13.41 9.04
CA LEU A 40 -7.54 12.20 9.84
C LEU A 40 -8.34 11.03 9.25
N ILE A 41 -9.49 11.31 8.64
CA ILE A 41 -10.26 10.31 7.89
C ILE A 41 -9.45 9.82 6.68
N ALA A 42 -8.89 10.75 5.90
CA ALA A 42 -8.05 10.41 4.75
C ALA A 42 -6.81 9.60 5.16
N LEU A 43 -6.17 9.95 6.28
CA LEU A 43 -5.04 9.19 6.83
C LEU A 43 -5.45 7.78 7.25
N GLY A 44 -6.62 7.63 7.87
CA GLY A 44 -7.16 6.31 8.22
C GLY A 44 -7.44 5.43 7.00
N LEU A 45 -7.97 6.03 5.92
CA LEU A 45 -8.15 5.33 4.65
C LEU A 45 -6.80 4.93 4.03
N ALA A 46 -5.84 5.85 3.97
CA ALA A 46 -4.49 5.57 3.45
C ALA A 46 -3.83 4.42 4.22
N ASN A 47 -3.89 4.45 5.55
CA ASN A 47 -3.34 3.38 6.41
C ASN A 47 -4.03 2.03 6.17
N MET A 48 -5.36 2.03 6.02
CA MET A 48 -6.11 0.82 5.74
C MET A 48 -5.74 0.24 4.38
N PHE A 49 -5.71 1.06 3.32
CA PHE A 49 -5.35 0.61 1.98
C PHE A 49 -3.88 0.15 1.91
N ALA A 50 -2.97 0.83 2.60
CA ALA A 50 -1.57 0.42 2.69
C ALA A 50 -1.41 -0.93 3.40
N GLY A 51 -2.19 -1.19 4.44
CA GLY A 51 -2.23 -2.52 5.07
C GLY A 51 -2.77 -3.59 4.12
N LEU A 52 -3.83 -3.27 3.37
CA LEU A 52 -4.43 -4.17 2.38
C LEU A 52 -3.53 -4.45 1.17
N MET A 53 -2.45 -3.68 0.96
CA MET A 53 -1.42 -4.05 -0.03
C MET A 53 -0.75 -5.39 0.25
N PHE A 54 -0.87 -5.94 1.47
CA PHE A 54 -0.34 -7.25 1.85
C PHE A 54 -1.41 -8.36 1.81
N LEU A 55 -2.61 -8.05 1.31
CA LEU A 55 -3.74 -8.98 1.32
C LEU A 55 -3.47 -10.25 0.52
N GLY A 56 -2.71 -10.17 -0.59
CA GLY A 56 -2.37 -11.35 -1.38
C GLY A 56 -1.54 -12.37 -0.58
N VAL A 57 -0.45 -11.91 0.05
CA VAL A 57 0.44 -12.75 0.87
C VAL A 57 -0.30 -13.30 2.09
N PHE A 58 -1.10 -12.46 2.74
CA PHE A 58 -1.95 -12.87 3.85
C PHE A 58 -2.95 -13.98 3.43
N SER A 59 -3.58 -13.83 2.26
CA SER A 59 -4.56 -14.79 1.75
C SER A 59 -3.91 -16.12 1.39
N ASP A 60 -2.71 -16.08 0.80
CA ASP A 60 -1.93 -17.28 0.49
C ASP A 60 -1.53 -18.02 1.79
N PHE A 61 -1.05 -17.27 2.79
CA PHE A 61 -0.71 -17.81 4.11
C PHE A 61 -1.91 -18.49 4.78
N LEU A 62 -3.08 -17.85 4.80
CA LEU A 62 -4.30 -18.47 5.34
C LEU A 62 -4.69 -19.74 4.58
N THR A 63 -4.55 -19.73 3.25
CA THR A 63 -4.88 -20.88 2.41
C THR A 63 -3.96 -22.06 2.71
N VAL A 64 -2.65 -21.81 2.90
CA VAL A 64 -1.69 -22.83 3.32
C VAL A 64 -2.02 -23.37 4.71
N LEU A 65 -2.40 -22.52 5.67
CA LEU A 65 -2.75 -22.97 7.03
C LEU A 65 -4.01 -23.85 7.06
N ILE A 66 -5.00 -23.56 6.19
CA ILE A 66 -6.29 -24.27 6.17
C ILE A 66 -6.22 -25.52 5.28
N THR A 67 -5.59 -25.41 4.11
CA THR A 67 -5.66 -26.42 3.04
C THR A 67 -4.35 -27.15 2.78
N THR A 68 -3.25 -26.72 3.43
CA THR A 68 -1.88 -27.20 3.20
C THR A 68 -1.34 -26.95 1.79
N LYS A 69 -2.01 -26.10 1.01
CA LYS A 69 -1.65 -25.70 -0.36
C LYS A 69 -1.70 -24.19 -0.51
N ASN A 70 -0.90 -23.66 -1.43
CA ASN A 70 -0.94 -22.27 -1.82
C ASN A 70 -2.18 -21.99 -2.69
N ILE A 71 -2.47 -20.71 -2.88
CA ILE A 71 -3.35 -20.25 -3.96
C ILE A 71 -2.67 -20.59 -5.29
N ALA A 72 -3.47 -20.77 -6.36
CA ALA A 72 -2.91 -20.92 -7.70
C ALA A 72 -1.99 -19.76 -8.06
N ASN A 73 -0.75 -20.07 -8.44
CA ASN A 73 0.27 -19.08 -8.79
C ASN A 73 0.07 -18.57 -10.23
N ASN A 74 -1.05 -17.89 -10.50
CA ASN A 74 -1.43 -17.41 -11.83
C ASN A 74 -1.55 -15.87 -11.90
N GLY A 75 -0.99 -15.17 -10.91
CA GLY A 75 -1.10 -13.72 -10.76
C GLY A 75 -2.03 -13.25 -9.64
N PHE A 76 -2.89 -14.12 -9.07
CA PHE A 76 -3.87 -13.69 -8.07
C PHE A 76 -3.27 -13.05 -6.83
N VAL A 77 -2.18 -13.61 -6.29
CA VAL A 77 -1.50 -13.05 -5.11
C VAL A 77 -1.01 -11.63 -5.41
N GLY A 78 -0.39 -11.42 -6.57
CA GLY A 78 0.03 -10.08 -7.01
C GLY A 78 -1.14 -9.11 -7.19
N MET A 79 -2.22 -9.55 -7.84
CA MET A 79 -3.41 -8.71 -8.06
C MET A 79 -4.09 -8.30 -6.75
N PHE A 80 -4.29 -9.23 -5.81
CA PHE A 80 -4.94 -8.94 -4.53
C PHE A 80 -4.14 -8.01 -3.65
N SER A 81 -2.81 -8.07 -3.75
CA SER A 81 -1.94 -7.10 -3.11
C SER A 81 -2.03 -5.74 -3.78
N TYR A 82 -1.91 -5.66 -5.10
CA TYR A 82 -1.75 -4.38 -5.79
C TYR A 82 -3.04 -3.67 -6.20
N ILE A 83 -4.22 -4.29 -6.09
CA ILE A 83 -5.52 -3.61 -6.32
C ILE A 83 -5.79 -2.46 -5.34
N TRP A 84 -5.05 -2.43 -4.22
CA TRP A 84 -5.12 -1.39 -3.22
C TRP A 84 -4.15 -0.24 -3.51
N PHE A 85 -3.28 -0.38 -4.51
CA PHE A 85 -2.24 0.59 -4.82
C PHE A 85 -2.87 1.92 -5.25
N ALA A 86 -3.82 1.91 -6.19
CA ALA A 86 -4.51 3.12 -6.60
C ALA A 86 -5.20 3.85 -5.42
N PRO A 87 -6.02 3.17 -4.58
CA PRO A 87 -6.57 3.77 -3.36
C PRO A 87 -5.51 4.40 -2.43
N VAL A 88 -4.35 3.74 -2.23
CA VAL A 88 -3.23 4.29 -1.43
C VAL A 88 -2.70 5.57 -2.06
N ILE A 89 -2.34 5.55 -3.34
CA ILE A 89 -1.77 6.71 -4.03
C ILE A 89 -2.75 7.89 -3.99
N ILE A 90 -4.03 7.66 -4.30
CA ILE A 90 -5.05 8.72 -4.35
C ILE A 90 -5.23 9.37 -2.98
N THR A 91 -5.33 8.57 -1.91
CA THR A 91 -5.47 9.09 -0.55
C THR A 91 -4.21 9.79 -0.05
N ALA A 92 -3.02 9.27 -0.38
CA ALA A 92 -1.75 9.91 -0.07
C ALA A 92 -1.62 11.27 -0.77
N MET A 93 -1.97 11.35 -2.06
CA MET A 93 -1.96 12.61 -2.81
C MET A 93 -2.97 13.59 -2.25
N TYR A 94 -4.16 13.15 -1.87
CA TYR A 94 -5.14 14.01 -1.21
C TYR A 94 -4.57 14.64 0.07
N ILE A 95 -3.93 13.84 0.92
CA ILE A 95 -3.32 14.33 2.16
C ILE A 95 -2.16 15.28 1.85
N GLY A 96 -1.18 14.83 1.08
CA GLY A 96 0.04 15.59 0.83
C GLY A 96 -0.22 16.91 0.12
N THR A 97 -1.14 16.94 -0.84
CA THR A 97 -1.53 18.18 -1.54
C THR A 97 -2.30 19.14 -0.65
N GLU A 98 -3.15 18.65 0.25
CA GLU A 98 -3.83 19.50 1.24
C GLU A 98 -2.83 20.16 2.20
N LEU A 99 -1.72 19.48 2.51
CA LEU A 99 -0.68 20.01 3.39
C LEU A 99 0.26 21.00 2.68
N LEU A 100 0.60 20.75 1.41
CA LEU A 100 1.60 21.53 0.67
C LEU A 100 0.98 22.63 -0.21
N VAL A 101 0.01 22.28 -1.05
CA VAL A 101 -0.52 23.14 -2.12
C VAL A 101 -2.05 23.02 -2.25
N PRO A 102 -2.82 23.35 -1.18
CA PRO A 102 -4.26 23.07 -1.11
C PRO A 102 -5.07 23.72 -2.25
N LYS A 103 -4.60 24.86 -2.78
CA LYS A 103 -5.20 25.55 -3.94
C LYS A 103 -5.32 24.66 -5.19
N TYR A 104 -4.38 23.73 -5.38
CA TYR A 104 -4.31 22.87 -6.56
C TYR A 104 -4.67 21.40 -6.27
N LYS A 105 -5.16 21.09 -5.06
CA LYS A 105 -5.44 19.73 -4.58
C LYS A 105 -6.15 18.87 -5.62
N TRP A 106 -7.29 19.32 -6.14
CA TRP A 106 -8.10 18.51 -7.04
C TRP A 106 -7.47 18.29 -8.42
N TYR A 107 -6.61 19.21 -8.88
CA TYR A 107 -5.85 19.01 -10.12
C TYR A 107 -4.78 17.93 -9.92
N VAL A 108 -4.04 17.98 -8.81
CA VAL A 108 -3.01 16.98 -8.50
C VAL A 108 -3.65 15.62 -8.25
N VAL A 109 -4.67 15.55 -7.38
CA VAL A 109 -5.41 14.31 -7.10
C VAL A 109 -6.02 13.74 -8.38
N GLY A 110 -6.65 14.56 -9.22
CA GLY A 110 -7.23 14.12 -10.50
C GLY A 110 -6.19 13.52 -11.44
N PHE A 111 -5.01 14.15 -11.57
CA PHE A 111 -3.90 13.62 -12.35
C PHE A 111 -3.45 12.23 -11.86
N PHE A 112 -3.28 12.07 -10.54
CA PHE A 112 -2.87 10.80 -9.96
C PHE A 112 -3.97 9.73 -10.01
N ILE A 113 -5.25 10.10 -9.98
CA ILE A 113 -6.35 9.17 -10.24
C ILE A 113 -6.21 8.56 -11.63
N VAL A 114 -6.00 9.39 -12.66
CA VAL A 114 -5.88 8.90 -14.05
C VAL A 114 -4.69 7.94 -14.18
N LEU A 115 -3.51 8.33 -13.69
CA LEU A 115 -2.33 7.46 -13.75
C LEU A 115 -2.50 6.15 -12.96
N SER A 116 -3.13 6.21 -11.79
CA SER A 116 -3.37 5.04 -10.95
C SER A 116 -4.37 4.09 -11.61
N LEU A 117 -5.40 4.61 -12.29
CA LEU A 117 -6.33 3.77 -13.06
C LEU A 117 -5.64 3.10 -14.25
N ILE A 118 -4.73 3.79 -14.94
CA ILE A 118 -3.93 3.19 -16.01
C ILE A 118 -3.07 2.04 -15.44
N PHE A 119 -2.43 2.26 -14.29
CA PHE A 119 -1.66 1.21 -13.60
C PHE A 119 -2.53 -0.02 -13.28
N GLU A 120 -3.69 0.18 -12.65
CA GLU A 120 -4.62 -0.90 -12.29
C GLU A 120 -5.08 -1.70 -13.51
N ILE A 121 -5.47 -1.02 -14.59
CA ILE A 121 -5.90 -1.67 -15.84
C ILE A 121 -4.77 -2.53 -16.41
N VAL A 122 -3.55 -2.00 -16.50
CA VAL A 122 -2.39 -2.74 -17.03
C VAL A 122 -2.09 -3.96 -16.15
N MET A 123 -2.09 -3.77 -14.83
CA MET A 123 -1.80 -4.83 -13.86
C MET A 123 -2.84 -5.95 -13.89
N LEU A 124 -4.13 -5.61 -13.95
CA LEU A 124 -5.23 -6.57 -13.99
C LEU A 124 -5.35 -7.30 -15.34
N MET A 125 -5.03 -6.63 -16.45
CA MET A 125 -5.06 -7.27 -17.78
C MET A 125 -3.85 -8.19 -18.01
N TYR A 126 -2.70 -7.86 -17.44
CA TYR A 126 -1.44 -8.58 -17.68
C TYR A 126 -0.69 -8.87 -16.37
N PRO A 127 -1.27 -9.62 -15.41
CA PRO A 127 -0.66 -9.82 -14.10
C PRO A 127 0.66 -10.60 -14.18
N LEU A 128 0.73 -11.63 -15.03
CA LEU A 128 1.94 -12.44 -15.22
C LEU A 128 3.09 -11.68 -15.91
N ALA A 129 2.79 -10.59 -16.63
CA ALA A 129 3.82 -9.70 -17.17
C ALA A 129 4.20 -8.61 -16.15
N SER A 130 3.21 -8.14 -15.39
CA SER A 130 3.36 -7.05 -14.42
C SER A 130 4.22 -7.46 -13.22
N PHE A 131 4.17 -8.72 -12.81
CA PHE A 131 4.97 -9.27 -11.72
C PHE A 131 5.98 -10.32 -12.20
N ARG A 132 7.12 -10.40 -11.53
CA ARG A 132 8.07 -11.51 -11.63
C ARG A 132 7.78 -12.46 -10.48
N PHE A 133 7.28 -13.64 -10.80
CA PHE A 133 7.08 -14.74 -9.86
C PHE A 133 8.31 -15.64 -9.83
N ASP A 134 8.62 -16.23 -8.68
CA ASP A 134 9.64 -17.27 -8.55
C ASP A 134 8.98 -18.58 -8.09
N PRO A 135 9.11 -19.70 -8.83
CA PRO A 135 9.87 -19.91 -10.07
C PRO A 135 9.20 -19.37 -11.34
N VAL A 136 9.96 -19.31 -12.45
CA VAL A 136 9.46 -19.03 -13.82
C VAL A 136 9.55 -20.31 -14.66
N PRO A 137 8.45 -20.87 -15.19
CA PRO A 137 7.07 -20.39 -15.09
C PRO A 137 6.53 -20.48 -13.65
N PRO A 138 5.53 -19.64 -13.29
CA PRO A 138 4.92 -19.64 -11.97
C PRO A 138 4.36 -21.02 -11.63
N LEU A 139 4.89 -21.62 -10.57
CA LEU A 139 4.40 -22.86 -9.99
C LEU A 139 4.05 -22.61 -8.52
N GLU A 140 3.11 -23.39 -8.00
CA GLU A 140 2.80 -23.35 -6.56
C GLU A 140 4.03 -23.85 -5.77
N PRO A 141 4.57 -23.04 -4.85
CA PRO A 141 5.69 -23.46 -4.03
C PRO A 141 5.27 -24.63 -3.14
N THR A 142 6.16 -25.61 -2.95
CA THR A 142 5.86 -26.77 -2.09
C THR A 142 6.13 -26.52 -0.61
N ARG A 143 6.83 -25.42 -0.29
CA ARG A 143 7.42 -25.20 1.05
C ARG A 143 7.39 -23.74 1.54
N ASN A 144 6.86 -22.79 0.78
CA ASN A 144 6.82 -21.37 1.15
C ASN A 144 5.58 -20.67 0.57
N LEU A 145 5.44 -19.37 0.83
CA LEU A 145 4.42 -18.54 0.18
C LEU A 145 4.85 -18.18 -1.25
N ILE A 146 3.88 -17.74 -2.06
CA ILE A 146 4.16 -17.25 -3.41
C ILE A 146 5.03 -16.00 -3.33
N ASP A 147 6.25 -16.09 -3.86
CA ASP A 147 7.14 -14.95 -4.05
C ASP A 147 6.85 -14.27 -5.39
N TYR A 148 6.68 -12.95 -5.31
CA TYR A 148 6.44 -12.11 -6.46
C TYR A 148 6.95 -10.70 -6.19
N ASN A 149 7.53 -10.10 -7.22
CA ASN A 149 8.00 -8.73 -7.19
C ASN A 149 7.46 -8.00 -8.42
N ILE A 150 7.21 -6.69 -8.30
CA ILE A 150 6.83 -5.92 -9.49
C ILE A 150 7.96 -6.01 -10.53
N ASN A 151 7.58 -6.18 -11.80
CA ASN A 151 8.54 -6.21 -12.88
C ASN A 151 8.89 -4.76 -13.29
N LEU A 152 9.98 -4.22 -12.76
CA LEU A 152 10.39 -2.83 -13.00
C LEU A 152 10.65 -2.49 -14.48
N THR A 153 10.84 -3.48 -15.35
CA THR A 153 11.05 -3.28 -16.79
C THR A 153 9.74 -3.21 -17.60
N THR A 154 8.58 -3.44 -16.98
CA THR A 154 7.28 -3.34 -17.65
C THR A 154 6.60 -2.01 -17.38
N LEU A 155 5.55 -1.71 -18.15
CA LEU A 155 4.74 -0.51 -17.96
C LEU A 155 4.18 -0.41 -16.53
N ALA A 156 3.72 -1.53 -15.95
CA ALA A 156 3.23 -1.56 -14.57
C ALA A 156 4.34 -1.17 -13.57
N GLY A 157 5.55 -1.71 -13.71
CA GLY A 157 6.67 -1.38 -12.85
C GLY A 157 7.13 0.08 -12.98
N MET A 158 7.20 0.59 -14.22
CA MET A 158 7.53 2.00 -14.47
C MET A 158 6.49 2.95 -13.88
N LEU A 159 5.19 2.65 -14.04
CA LEU A 159 4.12 3.42 -13.43
C LEU A 159 4.17 3.36 -11.90
N MET A 160 4.41 2.19 -11.31
CA MET A 160 4.53 2.04 -9.86
C MET A 160 5.66 2.92 -9.30
N GLY A 161 6.87 2.84 -9.89
CA GLY A 161 8.00 3.66 -9.47
C GLY A 161 7.72 5.17 -9.63
N GLY A 162 7.12 5.56 -10.75
CA GLY A 162 6.71 6.94 -11.02
C GLY A 162 5.62 7.47 -10.08
N LEU A 163 4.74 6.61 -9.58
CA LEU A 163 3.66 6.97 -8.64
C LEU A 163 4.14 7.04 -7.18
N LEU A 164 5.11 6.19 -6.79
CA LEU A 164 5.67 6.18 -5.44
C LEU A 164 6.56 7.38 -5.14
N LEU A 165 7.32 7.89 -6.13
CA LEU A 165 8.18 9.06 -5.95
C LEU A 165 7.40 10.30 -5.47
N PRO A 166 6.27 10.68 -6.10
CA PRO A 166 5.40 11.73 -5.58
C PRO A 166 4.82 11.45 -4.20
N VAL A 167 4.53 10.20 -3.82
CA VAL A 167 4.06 9.88 -2.45
C VAL A 167 5.10 10.30 -1.43
N LEU A 168 6.36 9.94 -1.64
CA LEU A 168 7.45 10.38 -0.75
C LEU A 168 7.52 11.91 -0.68
N ILE A 169 7.41 12.59 -1.82
CA ILE A 169 7.50 14.05 -1.88
C ILE A 169 6.31 14.72 -1.19
N PHE A 170 5.09 14.40 -1.61
CA PHE A 170 3.88 15.07 -1.15
C PHE A 170 3.51 14.67 0.28
N LEU A 171 3.65 13.39 0.63
CA LEU A 171 3.28 12.88 1.95
C LEU A 171 4.42 13.07 2.95
N GLY A 172 5.60 12.51 2.65
CA GLY A 172 6.78 12.55 3.52
C GLY A 172 7.24 13.97 3.81
N PHE A 173 7.56 14.75 2.77
CA PHE A 173 7.94 16.15 2.96
C PHE A 173 6.75 17.07 3.27
N GLY A 174 5.52 16.72 2.88
CA GLY A 174 4.33 17.47 3.28
C GLY A 174 4.10 17.47 4.78
N PHE A 175 4.22 16.30 5.42
CA PHE A 175 4.20 16.22 6.88
C PHE A 175 5.38 16.92 7.52
N LEU A 176 6.58 16.83 6.93
CA LEU A 176 7.76 17.52 7.45
C LEU A 176 7.56 19.03 7.47
N TYR A 177 7.11 19.58 6.34
CA TYR A 177 6.83 21.01 6.16
C TYR A 177 5.79 21.49 7.17
N LYS A 178 4.71 20.74 7.37
CA LYS A 178 3.70 21.06 8.39
C LYS A 178 4.22 20.92 9.82
N GLY A 179 5.10 19.96 10.08
CA GLY A 179 5.81 19.86 11.35
C GLY A 179 6.63 21.11 11.66
N ILE A 180 7.37 21.63 10.67
CA ILE A 180 8.17 22.85 10.82
C ILE A 180 7.29 24.08 11.13
N GLN A 181 6.11 24.17 10.52
CA GLN A 181 5.17 25.29 10.75
C GLN A 181 4.37 25.19 12.04
N SER A 182 4.30 24.01 12.66
CA SER A 182 3.48 23.76 13.84
C SER A 182 4.27 23.98 15.13
N SER A 183 3.59 24.04 16.28
CA SER A 183 4.21 24.12 17.60
C SER A 183 3.70 23.04 18.56
N GLY A 184 4.42 22.84 19.66
CA GLY A 184 4.04 21.92 20.74
C GLY A 184 3.82 20.47 20.29
N ILE A 185 2.74 19.86 20.79
CA ILE A 185 2.40 18.45 20.52
C ILE A 185 2.09 18.20 19.05
N ILE A 186 1.51 19.18 18.36
CA ILE A 186 1.15 19.08 16.93
C ILE A 186 2.41 18.92 16.08
N ARG A 187 3.45 19.72 16.36
CA ARG A 187 4.77 19.60 15.70
C ARG A 187 5.36 18.21 15.86
N ARG A 188 5.37 17.69 17.09
CA ARG A 188 5.92 16.36 17.39
C ARG A 188 5.19 15.27 16.60
N ASN A 189 3.87 15.33 16.54
CA ASN A 189 3.06 14.35 15.82
C ASN A 189 3.31 14.41 14.31
N PHE A 190 3.42 15.59 13.71
CA PHE A 190 3.77 15.72 12.28
C PHE A 190 5.16 15.20 11.97
N PHE A 191 6.14 15.38 12.86
CA PHE A 191 7.46 14.77 12.67
C PHE A 191 7.41 13.25 12.73
N PHE A 192 6.62 12.66 13.63
CA PHE A 192 6.43 11.20 13.64
C PHE A 192 5.74 10.69 12.37
N LEU A 193 4.73 11.42 11.87
CA LEU A 193 4.08 11.08 10.60
C LEU A 193 5.04 11.19 9.42
N SER A 194 5.89 12.21 9.40
CA SER A 194 6.92 12.38 8.37
C SER A 194 7.96 11.26 8.41
N ALA A 195 8.51 10.95 9.59
CA ALA A 195 9.46 9.86 9.75
C ALA A 195 8.85 8.52 9.32
N GLY A 196 7.61 8.23 9.75
CA GLY A 196 6.89 7.03 9.32
C GLY A 196 6.66 6.98 7.81
N SER A 197 6.38 8.11 7.17
CA SER A 197 6.12 8.17 5.72
C SER A 197 7.39 8.15 4.85
N ILE A 198 8.55 8.49 5.40
CA ILE A 198 9.83 8.51 4.68
C ILE A 198 10.57 7.17 4.83
N CYS A 199 10.46 6.53 5.99
CA CYS A 199 11.09 5.25 6.27
C CYS A 199 10.30 4.04 5.74
N PHE A 200 9.07 4.27 5.27
CA PHE A 200 8.19 3.27 4.66
C PHE A 200 8.27 3.38 3.14
#